data_AF-A0A7K9VMF8-F1
#
_entry.id   AF-A0A7K9VMF8-F1
#
_cell.length_a   1.000
_cell.length_b   1.000
_cell.length_c   1.000
_cell.angle_alpha   90.00
_cell.angle_beta   90.00
_cell.angle_gamma   90.00
#
_symmetry.space_group_name_H-M   'P 1'
#
loop_
_entity.id
_entity.type
_entity.pdbx_description
1 polymer ?
#
loop_
_entity_poly.entity_id
_entity_poly.type
_entity_poly.pdbx_seq_one_letter_code
_entity_poly.pdbx_strand_id
1 'polypeptide(L)'
;RQAQQRCEGCQSLFGEYYCGVCHLFDRDKKQYHCDECGICRIGPKEDFFHCSKCNLCLSLSLRGKHKCIENVSRQDCPICLEDIHTSRVEARVLPCGHLLHKTCYEEMLKEGYRCPLCMHSALDMRRYWRQLDDEVAQTPMPTEYQNMMVEILCNDCNARSTVQFHLLGMKCTNCESYNTAQDGKSKRPAE
;
A
#
# COMPACT_ATOMS: atom_id res chain seq x y z
N ARG A 1 -0.60 -40.74 -13.21
CA ARG A 1 0.53 -40.34 -14.09
C ARG A 1 1.35 -39.32 -13.32
N GLN A 2 2.66 -39.49 -13.21
CA GLN A 2 3.51 -38.60 -12.44
C GLN A 2 3.94 -37.43 -13.33
N ALA A 3 3.80 -36.19 -12.86
CA ALA A 3 4.32 -35.03 -13.57
C ALA A 3 5.86 -35.00 -13.43
N GLN A 4 6.55 -34.62 -14.50
CA GLN A 4 8.01 -34.60 -14.56
C GLN A 4 8.52 -33.59 -15.57
N GLN A 5 9.74 -33.10 -15.35
CA GLN A 5 10.34 -32.00 -16.13
C GLN A 5 10.75 -32.38 -17.56
N ARG A 6 10.99 -33.66 -17.82
CA ARG A 6 11.46 -34.18 -19.10
C ARG A 6 10.54 -35.27 -19.63
N CYS A 7 10.37 -35.33 -20.95
CA CYS A 7 9.68 -36.43 -21.61
C CYS A 7 10.48 -37.74 -21.48
N GLU A 8 9.85 -38.86 -21.10
CA GLU A 8 10.54 -40.16 -20.95
C GLU A 8 11.07 -40.68 -22.28
N GLY A 9 10.30 -40.50 -23.36
CA GLY A 9 10.64 -41.02 -24.68
C GLY A 9 11.69 -40.20 -25.41
N CYS A 10 11.57 -38.87 -25.42
CA CYS A 10 12.44 -37.99 -26.22
C CYS A 10 13.35 -37.07 -25.40
N GLN A 11 13.29 -37.11 -24.06
CA GLN A 11 14.13 -36.33 -23.14
C GLN A 11 14.02 -34.79 -23.28
N SER A 12 13.05 -34.31 -24.07
CA SER A 12 12.76 -32.88 -24.22
C SER A 12 12.37 -32.25 -22.89
N LEU A 13 12.93 -31.08 -22.62
CA LEU A 13 12.70 -30.30 -21.41
C LEU A 13 11.42 -29.46 -21.57
N PHE A 14 10.46 -29.61 -20.66
CA PHE A 14 9.22 -28.82 -20.69
C PHE A 14 9.36 -27.44 -20.06
N GLY A 15 10.37 -27.24 -19.21
CA GLY A 15 10.71 -25.96 -18.60
C GLY A 15 12.04 -26.05 -17.85
N GLU A 16 12.82 -24.98 -17.84
CA GLU A 16 14.05 -24.86 -17.06
C GLU A 16 13.77 -24.97 -15.56
N TYR A 17 12.63 -24.44 -15.15
CA TYR A 17 12.08 -24.60 -13.81
C TYR A 17 10.89 -25.58 -13.85
N TYR A 18 10.91 -26.54 -12.92
CA TYR A 18 9.80 -27.42 -12.64
C TYR A 18 9.52 -27.45 -11.13
N CYS A 19 8.27 -27.19 -10.75
CA CYS A 19 7.81 -27.40 -9.39
C CYS A 19 6.95 -28.66 -9.31
N GLY A 20 7.40 -29.66 -8.55
CA GLY A 20 6.66 -30.91 -8.34
C GLY A 20 5.40 -30.77 -7.49
N VAL A 21 5.28 -29.72 -6.67
CA VAL A 21 4.10 -29.47 -5.84
C VAL A 21 2.99 -28.79 -6.66
N CYS A 22 3.34 -27.72 -7.37
CA CYS A 22 2.39 -26.96 -8.19
C CYS A 22 2.17 -27.55 -9.59
N HIS A 23 3.00 -28.53 -10.00
CA HIS A 23 3.12 -29.00 -11.37
C HIS A 23 3.34 -27.87 -12.40
N LEU A 24 4.10 -26.84 -12.01
CA LEU A 24 4.41 -25.67 -12.82
C LEU A 24 5.66 -25.92 -13.67
N PHE A 25 5.56 -25.66 -14.97
CA PHE A 25 6.67 -25.64 -15.93
C PHE A 25 6.88 -24.20 -16.43
N ASP A 26 8.09 -23.66 -16.28
CA ASP A 26 8.41 -22.29 -16.69
C ASP A 26 9.91 -22.14 -17.03
N ARG A 27 10.33 -20.98 -17.54
CA ARG A 27 11.74 -20.59 -17.70
C ARG A 27 12.38 -20.22 -16.36
N ASP A 28 13.70 -20.22 -16.22
CA ASP A 28 14.37 -19.78 -14.99
C ASP A 28 14.27 -18.25 -14.83
N LYS A 29 13.47 -17.83 -13.86
CA LYS A 29 13.28 -16.45 -13.37
C LYS A 29 13.69 -16.35 -11.89
N LYS A 30 14.51 -17.30 -11.41
CA LYS A 30 14.85 -17.48 -9.98
C LYS A 30 13.64 -17.71 -9.07
N GLN A 31 12.54 -18.21 -9.63
CA GLN A 31 11.35 -18.55 -8.86
C GLN A 31 11.60 -19.72 -7.90
N TYR A 32 10.83 -19.75 -6.82
CA TYR A 32 10.91 -20.77 -5.79
C TYR A 32 9.50 -21.15 -5.31
N HIS A 33 9.37 -22.36 -4.79
CA HIS A 33 8.14 -22.77 -4.12
C HIS A 33 8.18 -22.28 -2.66
N CYS A 34 7.11 -21.63 -2.21
CA CYS A 34 6.93 -21.31 -0.79
C CYS A 34 6.00 -22.34 -0.16
N ASP A 35 6.55 -23.21 0.67
CA ASP A 35 5.81 -24.31 1.32
C ASP A 35 4.65 -23.78 2.19
N GLU A 36 4.86 -22.67 2.90
CA GLU A 36 3.83 -22.05 3.76
C GLU A 36 2.66 -21.46 2.96
N CYS A 37 2.90 -20.97 1.74
CA CYS A 37 1.82 -20.47 0.87
C CYS A 37 1.23 -21.58 -0.03
N GLY A 38 1.98 -22.65 -0.30
CA GLY A 38 1.61 -23.69 -1.25
C GLY A 38 1.67 -23.25 -2.72
N ILE A 39 2.35 -22.15 -3.05
CA ILE A 39 2.45 -21.61 -4.42
C ILE A 39 3.87 -21.16 -4.77
N CYS A 40 4.17 -21.18 -6.07
CA CYS A 40 5.44 -20.67 -6.60
C CYS A 40 5.45 -19.14 -6.61
N ARG A 41 6.55 -18.54 -6.15
CA ARG A 41 6.80 -17.09 -6.16
C ARG A 41 8.01 -16.79 -7.02
N ILE A 42 8.03 -15.60 -7.64
CA ILE A 42 9.21 -15.11 -8.35
C ILE A 42 10.24 -14.66 -7.30
N GLY A 43 11.50 -15.05 -7.50
CA GLY A 43 12.58 -14.81 -6.55
C GLY A 43 13.63 -13.83 -7.05
N PRO A 44 14.88 -13.94 -6.57
CA PRO A 44 15.45 -15.14 -5.96
C PRO A 44 15.02 -15.36 -4.49
N LYS A 45 15.01 -16.61 -4.00
CA LYS A 45 14.42 -16.97 -2.68
C LYS A 45 15.09 -16.22 -1.53
N GLU A 46 16.38 -15.97 -1.64
CA GLU A 46 17.21 -15.25 -0.68
C GLU A 46 16.76 -13.80 -0.45
N ASP A 47 16.08 -13.16 -1.40
CA ASP A 47 15.59 -11.78 -1.27
C ASP A 47 14.24 -11.68 -0.56
N PHE A 48 13.64 -12.82 -0.21
CA PHE A 48 12.28 -12.88 0.35
C PHE A 48 12.24 -13.69 1.65
N PHE A 49 11.22 -13.40 2.46
CA PHE A 49 10.86 -14.20 3.62
C PHE A 49 9.35 -14.36 3.69
N HIS A 50 8.90 -15.48 4.24
CA HIS A 50 7.50 -15.67 4.55
C HIS A 50 7.21 -15.08 5.94
N CYS A 51 6.15 -14.29 6.05
CA CYS A 51 5.64 -13.81 7.33
C CYS A 51 4.38 -14.60 7.69
N SER A 52 4.50 -15.58 8.60
CA SER A 52 3.39 -16.50 8.93
C SER A 52 2.19 -15.81 9.59
N LYS A 53 2.39 -14.66 10.26
CA LYS A 53 1.27 -13.84 10.77
C LYS A 53 0.47 -13.19 9.64
N CYS A 54 1.18 -12.66 8.65
CA CYS A 54 0.59 -11.98 7.52
C CYS A 54 0.14 -12.96 6.41
N ASN A 55 0.61 -14.21 6.46
CA ASN A 55 0.46 -15.25 5.44
C ASN A 55 0.94 -14.81 4.04
N LEU A 56 2.03 -14.03 4.00
CA LEU A 56 2.53 -13.39 2.79
C LEU A 56 4.06 -13.50 2.68
N CYS A 57 4.55 -13.77 1.46
CA CYS A 57 5.96 -13.64 1.12
C CYS A 57 6.30 -12.17 0.85
N LEU A 58 7.25 -11.62 1.59
CA LEU A 58 7.68 -10.22 1.53
C LEU A 58 9.18 -10.12 1.24
N SER A 59 9.60 -9.03 0.60
CA SER A 59 11.03 -8.73 0.43
C SER A 59 11.72 -8.62 1.80
N LEU A 60 12.96 -9.10 1.91
CA LEU A 60 13.80 -8.95 3.11
C LEU A 60 13.91 -7.49 3.58
N SER A 61 13.81 -6.52 2.68
CA SER A 61 13.79 -5.09 3.02
C SER A 61 12.65 -4.70 3.99
N LEU A 62 11.56 -5.48 4.01
CA LEU A 62 10.39 -5.29 4.86
C LEU A 62 10.47 -6.08 6.19
N ARG A 63 11.51 -6.88 6.39
CA ARG A 63 11.68 -7.65 7.62
C ARG A 63 11.81 -6.71 8.82
N GLY A 64 10.89 -6.84 9.78
CA GLY A 64 10.81 -5.97 10.96
C GLY A 64 10.29 -4.54 10.71
N LYS A 65 10.03 -4.16 9.46
CA LYS A 65 9.57 -2.80 9.10
C LYS A 65 8.12 -2.75 8.62
N HIS A 66 7.58 -3.86 8.13
CA HIS A 66 6.18 -3.89 7.70
C HIS A 66 5.24 -3.87 8.90
N LYS A 67 4.12 -3.16 8.75
CA LYS A 67 2.97 -3.29 9.66
C LYS A 67 2.33 -4.64 9.41
N CYS A 68 2.59 -5.63 10.27
CA CYS A 68 2.00 -6.94 10.06
C CYS A 68 0.53 -6.94 10.46
N ILE A 69 -0.31 -7.19 9.48
CA ILE A 69 -1.76 -7.32 9.62
C ILE A 69 -2.09 -8.78 9.31
N GLU A 70 -2.82 -9.40 10.24
CA GLU A 70 -3.14 -10.81 10.15
C GLU A 70 -3.94 -11.12 8.89
N ASN A 71 -3.55 -12.17 8.17
CA ASN A 71 -4.26 -12.66 6.97
C ASN A 71 -4.50 -11.62 5.87
N VAL A 72 -3.71 -10.55 5.82
CA VAL A 72 -3.95 -9.43 4.88
C VAL A 72 -3.95 -9.88 3.42
N SER A 73 -3.15 -10.88 3.05
CA SER A 73 -3.09 -11.37 1.67
C SER A 73 -4.30 -12.19 1.22
N ARG A 74 -5.17 -12.60 2.15
CA ARG A 74 -6.37 -13.41 1.85
C ARG A 74 -7.58 -12.56 1.46
N GLN A 75 -7.39 -11.23 1.39
CA GLN A 75 -8.40 -10.30 0.93
C GLN A 75 -8.26 -10.08 -0.58
N ASP A 76 -9.40 -9.90 -1.25
CA ASP A 76 -9.43 -9.50 -2.66
C ASP A 76 -8.97 -8.04 -2.81
N CYS A 77 -8.44 -7.72 -3.98
CA CYS A 77 -8.08 -6.35 -4.33
C CYS A 77 -9.34 -5.48 -4.36
N PRO A 78 -9.43 -4.40 -3.58
CA PRO A 78 -10.63 -3.57 -3.51
C PRO A 78 -10.93 -2.77 -4.79
N ILE A 79 -10.01 -2.79 -5.76
CA ILE A 79 -10.16 -2.07 -7.04
C ILE A 79 -10.73 -2.99 -8.13
N CYS A 80 -10.13 -4.16 -8.36
CA CYS A 80 -10.58 -5.11 -9.39
C CYS A 80 -11.41 -6.28 -8.85
N LEU A 81 -11.50 -6.44 -7.52
CA LEU A 81 -12.19 -7.53 -6.82
C LEU A 81 -11.63 -8.93 -7.13
N GLU A 82 -10.38 -9.02 -7.59
CA GLU A 82 -9.68 -10.29 -7.82
C GLU A 82 -8.78 -10.65 -6.63
N ASP A 83 -8.56 -11.96 -6.43
CA ASP A 83 -7.73 -12.49 -5.36
C ASP A 83 -6.29 -11.98 -5.43
N ILE A 84 -5.76 -11.55 -4.28
CA ILE A 84 -4.37 -11.06 -4.18
C ILE A 84 -3.40 -12.23 -3.98
N HIS A 85 -3.81 -13.28 -3.26
CA HIS A 85 -2.90 -14.30 -2.78
C HIS A 85 -2.29 -15.14 -3.90
N THR A 86 -3.14 -15.60 -4.81
CA THR A 86 -2.85 -16.53 -5.92
C THR A 86 -2.67 -15.83 -7.26
N SER A 87 -2.92 -14.53 -7.33
CA SER A 87 -2.67 -13.75 -8.54
C SER A 87 -1.20 -13.78 -8.96
N ARG A 88 -1.00 -13.76 -10.28
CA ARG A 88 0.34 -13.63 -10.90
C ARG A 88 0.80 -12.16 -10.92
N VAL A 89 -0.11 -11.23 -10.65
CA VAL A 89 0.21 -9.81 -10.52
C VAL A 89 0.80 -9.57 -9.13
N GLU A 90 1.95 -8.89 -9.10
CA GLU A 90 2.61 -8.50 -7.86
C GLU A 90 1.66 -7.70 -6.96
N ALA A 91 1.66 -7.98 -5.66
CA ALA A 91 0.87 -7.23 -4.68
C ALA A 91 1.72 -6.10 -4.08
N ARG A 92 1.14 -4.90 -3.97
CA ARG A 92 1.74 -3.73 -3.33
C ARG A 92 1.14 -3.55 -1.92
N VAL A 93 2.00 -3.57 -0.90
CA VAL A 93 1.62 -3.18 0.48
C VAL A 93 1.70 -1.66 0.59
N LEU A 94 0.59 -1.00 0.91
CA LEU A 94 0.53 0.44 1.18
C LEU A 94 1.08 0.79 2.57
N PRO A 95 1.48 2.05 2.83
CA PRO A 95 1.94 2.49 4.16
C PRO A 95 0.94 2.21 5.29
N CYS A 96 -0.36 2.27 5.01
CA CYS A 96 -1.42 1.95 5.97
C CYS A 96 -1.54 0.45 6.29
N GLY A 97 -0.95 -0.41 5.44
CA GLY A 97 -0.92 -1.86 5.53
C GLY A 97 -1.87 -2.60 4.57
N HIS A 98 -2.77 -1.90 3.89
CA HIS A 98 -3.66 -2.50 2.89
C HIS A 98 -2.91 -2.94 1.64
N LEU A 99 -3.43 -3.97 0.96
CA LEU A 99 -2.86 -4.54 -0.25
C LEU A 99 -3.68 -4.14 -1.49
N LEU A 100 -2.98 -3.87 -2.60
CA LEU A 100 -3.55 -3.72 -3.94
C LEU A 100 -2.71 -4.56 -4.91
N HIS A 101 -3.26 -5.02 -6.03
CA HIS A 101 -2.40 -5.41 -7.14
C HIS A 101 -1.58 -4.22 -7.62
N LYS A 102 -0.36 -4.46 -8.07
CA LYS A 102 0.57 -3.41 -8.56
C LYS A 102 -0.05 -2.57 -9.67
N THR A 103 -0.72 -3.20 -10.61
CA THR A 103 -1.43 -2.52 -11.70
C THR A 103 -2.56 -1.63 -11.16
N CYS A 104 -3.39 -2.14 -10.25
CA CYS A 104 -4.45 -1.36 -9.61
C CYS A 104 -3.89 -0.20 -8.78
N TYR A 105 -2.76 -0.40 -8.09
CA TYR A 105 -2.05 0.66 -7.39
C TYR A 105 -1.56 1.75 -8.35
N GLU A 106 -0.94 1.38 -9.47
CA GLU A 106 -0.44 2.33 -10.47
C GLU A 106 -1.59 3.12 -11.12
N GLU A 107 -2.72 2.49 -11.43
CA GLU A 107 -3.92 3.18 -11.93
C GLU A 107 -4.52 4.12 -10.87
N MET A 108 -4.65 3.67 -9.62
CA MET A 108 -5.14 4.50 -8.51
C MET A 108 -4.33 5.79 -8.36
N LEU A 109 -3.00 5.72 -8.51
CA LEU A 109 -2.13 6.89 -8.38
C LEU A 109 -2.32 7.96 -9.46
N LYS A 110 -2.95 7.62 -10.59
CA LYS A 110 -3.30 8.61 -11.62
C LYS A 110 -4.45 9.52 -11.15
N GLU A 111 -5.34 8.98 -10.33
CA GLU A 111 -6.52 9.69 -9.82
C GLU A 111 -6.29 10.32 -8.44
N GLY A 112 -5.42 9.73 -7.61
CA GLY A 112 -5.13 10.28 -6.29
C GLY A 112 -4.10 9.50 -5.48
N TYR A 113 -3.61 10.14 -4.42
CA TYR A 113 -2.55 9.59 -3.57
C TYR A 113 -3.08 8.81 -2.36
N ARG A 114 -4.39 8.61 -2.22
CA ARG A 114 -5.02 8.07 -1.00
C ARG A 114 -5.44 6.62 -1.18
N CYS A 115 -5.27 5.82 -0.12
CA CYS A 115 -5.79 4.46 -0.07
C CYS A 115 -7.33 4.45 -0.17
N PRO A 116 -7.93 3.64 -1.06
CA PRO A 116 -9.39 3.64 -1.26
C PRO A 116 -10.16 3.07 -0.06
N LEU A 117 -9.48 2.33 0.82
CA LEU A 117 -10.09 1.69 1.99
C LEU A 117 -10.11 2.58 3.24
N CYS A 118 -9.14 3.49 3.37
CA CYS A 118 -8.94 4.22 4.63
C CYS A 118 -8.46 5.66 4.48
N MET A 119 -8.31 6.16 3.25
CA MET A 119 -7.89 7.52 2.92
C MET A 119 -6.46 7.92 3.33
N HIS A 120 -5.73 7.06 4.04
CA HIS A 120 -4.31 7.27 4.35
C HIS A 120 -3.48 7.43 3.07
N SER A 121 -2.49 8.32 3.11
CA SER A 121 -1.55 8.54 2.01
C SER A 121 -0.86 7.23 1.60
N ALA A 122 -0.98 6.88 0.32
CA ALA A 122 -0.36 5.71 -0.29
C ALA A 122 1.12 5.95 -0.64
N LEU A 123 1.56 7.21 -0.62
CA LEU A 123 2.87 7.70 -1.01
C LEU A 123 3.55 8.47 0.13
N ASP A 124 4.85 8.72 -0.02
CA ASP A 124 5.53 9.75 0.77
C ASP A 124 5.18 11.14 0.24
N MET A 125 4.32 11.84 0.97
CA MET A 125 3.80 13.16 0.60
C MET A 125 4.61 14.32 1.19
N ARG A 126 5.72 14.08 1.93
CA ARG A 126 6.47 15.12 2.66
C ARG A 126 6.89 16.30 1.78
N ARG A 127 7.31 16.03 0.53
CA ARG A 127 7.70 17.09 -0.42
C ARG A 127 6.50 17.94 -0.84
N TYR A 128 5.35 17.32 -1.07
CA TYR A 128 4.13 18.00 -1.47
C TYR A 128 3.58 18.86 -0.32
N TRP A 129 3.62 18.35 0.92
CA TRP A 129 3.25 19.12 2.11
C TRP A 129 4.09 20.39 2.29
N ARG A 130 5.39 20.32 2.02
CA ARG A 130 6.26 21.50 2.05
C ARG A 130 5.86 22.54 1.01
N GLN A 131 5.43 22.12 -0.18
CA GLN A 131 4.93 23.04 -1.20
C GLN A 131 3.62 23.70 -0.75
N LEU A 132 2.71 22.95 -0.13
CA LEU A 132 1.50 23.52 0.46
C LEU A 132 1.81 24.50 1.60
N ASP A 133 2.82 24.24 2.43
CA ASP A 133 3.27 25.21 3.45
C ASP A 133 3.65 26.55 2.81
N ASP A 134 4.41 26.53 1.71
CA ASP A 134 4.83 27.72 0.99
C ASP A 134 3.64 28.47 0.36
N GLU A 135 2.68 27.74 -0.23
CA GLU A 135 1.48 28.32 -0.84
C GLU A 135 0.52 28.94 0.20
N VAL A 136 0.36 28.27 1.35
CA VAL A 136 -0.41 28.77 2.51
C VAL A 136 0.20 30.07 3.02
N ALA A 137 1.53 30.13 3.19
CA ALA A 137 2.21 31.33 3.65
C ALA A 137 2.06 32.52 2.68
N GLN A 138 1.98 32.25 1.38
CA GLN A 138 1.83 33.27 0.33
C GLN A 138 0.38 33.70 0.09
N THR A 139 -0.60 32.98 0.65
CA THR A 139 -2.03 33.23 0.40
C THR A 139 -2.71 33.65 1.70
N PRO A 140 -2.70 34.94 2.08
CA PRO A 140 -3.37 35.38 3.30
C PRO A 140 -4.88 35.09 3.25
N MET A 141 -5.43 34.59 4.36
CA MET A 141 -6.87 34.31 4.46
C MET A 141 -7.69 35.61 4.46
N PRO A 142 -8.90 35.60 3.85
CA PRO A 142 -9.83 36.71 3.99
C PRO A 142 -10.15 36.99 5.46
N THR A 143 -10.39 38.26 5.79
CA THR A 143 -10.63 38.74 7.17
C THR A 143 -11.73 37.98 7.89
N GLU A 144 -12.79 37.58 7.19
CA GLU A 144 -13.91 36.77 7.71
C GLU A 144 -13.49 35.40 8.28
N TYR A 145 -12.37 34.86 7.80
CA TYR A 145 -11.85 33.54 8.16
C TYR A 145 -10.51 33.59 8.89
N GLN A 146 -9.90 34.77 9.04
CA GLN A 146 -8.53 34.95 9.52
C GLN A 146 -8.30 34.37 10.93
N ASN A 147 -9.32 34.35 11.79
CA ASN A 147 -9.26 33.81 13.15
C ASN A 147 -10.09 32.52 13.32
N MET A 148 -10.59 31.94 12.22
CA MET A 148 -11.44 30.75 12.29
C MET A 148 -10.63 29.50 12.63
N MET A 149 -10.98 28.84 13.73
CA MET A 149 -10.35 27.59 14.14
C MET A 149 -11.27 26.40 13.84
N VAL A 150 -10.66 25.30 13.41
CA VAL A 150 -11.38 24.07 13.05
C VAL A 150 -10.73 22.86 13.70
N GLU A 151 -11.56 21.94 14.17
CA GLU A 151 -11.14 20.62 14.59
C GLU A 151 -10.98 19.74 13.35
N ILE A 152 -9.87 19.04 13.27
CA ILE A 152 -9.54 18.15 12.14
C ILE A 152 -9.18 16.76 12.63
N LEU A 153 -9.47 15.76 11.80
CA LEU A 153 -8.97 14.40 11.90
C LEU A 153 -7.95 14.17 10.78
N CYS A 154 -6.75 13.69 11.14
CA CYS A 154 -5.72 13.37 10.15
C CYS A 154 -5.84 11.93 9.66
N ASN A 155 -5.94 11.73 8.35
CA ASN A 155 -6.03 10.39 7.75
C ASN A 155 -4.69 9.62 7.78
N ASP A 156 -3.57 10.30 8.03
CA ASP A 156 -2.24 9.68 8.06
C ASP A 156 -1.83 9.22 9.47
N CYS A 157 -2.20 9.95 10.52
CA CYS A 157 -1.84 9.60 11.90
C CYS A 157 -3.02 9.32 12.83
N ASN A 158 -4.27 9.49 12.36
CA ASN A 158 -5.51 9.37 13.13
C ASN A 158 -5.61 10.29 14.36
N ALA A 159 -4.69 11.25 14.52
CA ALA A 159 -4.78 12.23 15.58
C ALA A 159 -5.81 13.32 15.24
N ARG A 160 -6.47 13.82 16.29
CA ARG A 160 -7.29 15.04 16.24
C ARG A 160 -6.44 16.24 16.61
N SER A 161 -6.64 17.36 15.94
CA SER A 161 -6.00 18.64 16.31
C SER A 161 -6.93 19.81 15.99
N THR A 162 -6.80 20.91 16.73
CA THR A 162 -7.48 22.17 16.42
C THR A 162 -6.48 23.10 15.75
N VAL A 163 -6.78 23.54 14.53
CA VAL A 163 -5.84 24.31 13.69
C VAL A 163 -6.54 25.49 13.04
N GLN A 164 -5.73 26.46 12.60
CA GLN A 164 -6.23 27.60 11.83
C GLN A 164 -6.82 27.10 10.51
N PHE A 165 -8.04 27.53 10.20
CA PHE A 165 -8.67 27.21 8.92
C PHE A 165 -7.94 27.94 7.80
N HIS A 166 -7.62 27.21 6.73
CA HIS A 166 -7.05 27.76 5.51
C HIS A 166 -7.65 27.06 4.29
N LEU A 167 -7.99 27.84 3.25
CA LEU A 167 -8.68 27.33 2.07
C LEU A 167 -7.88 26.25 1.31
N LEU A 168 -6.55 26.40 1.26
CA LEU A 168 -5.66 25.45 0.59
C LEU A 168 -5.45 24.14 1.35
N GLY A 169 -5.69 24.12 2.67
CA GLY A 169 -5.53 22.90 3.47
C GLY A 169 -5.25 23.16 4.94
N MET A 170 -5.56 22.16 5.76
CA MET A 170 -5.41 22.23 7.21
C MET A 170 -4.30 21.27 7.65
N LYS A 171 -3.18 21.80 8.15
CA LYS A 171 -2.01 21.00 8.51
C LYS A 171 -2.19 20.31 9.86
N CYS A 172 -1.99 19.00 9.91
CA CYS A 172 -1.98 18.26 11.18
C CYS A 172 -0.78 18.66 12.04
N THR A 173 -1.00 18.97 13.31
CA THR A 173 0.08 19.35 14.25
C THR A 173 0.92 18.18 14.74
N ASN A 174 0.45 16.94 14.59
CA ASN A 174 1.15 15.74 15.05
C ASN A 174 2.12 15.16 14.01
N CYS A 175 1.74 15.17 12.73
CA CYS A 175 2.53 14.55 11.66
C CYS A 175 2.78 15.45 10.45
N GLU A 176 2.38 16.72 10.52
CA GLU A 176 2.57 17.73 9.48
C GLU A 176 1.88 17.45 8.14
N SER A 177 1.04 16.41 8.06
CA SER A 177 0.27 16.08 6.87
C SER A 177 -0.89 17.04 6.65
N TYR A 178 -1.16 17.38 5.39
CA TYR A 178 -2.39 18.06 4.95
C TYR A 178 -3.50 17.09 4.53
N ASN A 179 -3.28 15.77 4.64
CA ASN A 179 -4.32 14.77 4.41
C ASN A 179 -5.27 14.70 5.61
N THR A 180 -6.08 15.75 5.78
CA THR A 180 -6.94 15.96 6.93
C THR A 180 -8.37 16.23 6.48
N ALA A 181 -9.33 15.91 7.35
CA ALA A 181 -10.74 16.23 7.17
C ALA A 181 -11.24 17.02 8.38
N GLN A 182 -12.16 17.96 8.18
CA GLN A 182 -12.78 18.67 9.28
C GLN A 182 -13.65 17.69 10.10
N ASP A 183 -13.43 17.67 11.40
CA ASP A 183 -14.03 16.74 12.35
C ASP A 183 -14.97 17.52 13.29
N GLY A 184 -16.19 17.75 12.82
CA GLY A 184 -17.22 18.51 13.56
C GLY A 184 -17.43 19.94 13.07
N LYS A 185 -18.08 20.76 13.92
CA LYS A 185 -18.48 22.13 13.58
C LYS A 185 -17.33 23.11 13.77
N SER A 186 -17.23 24.07 12.85
CA SER A 186 -16.26 25.16 12.93
C SER A 186 -16.52 26.03 14.17
N LYS A 187 -15.48 26.30 14.96
CA LYS A 187 -15.56 27.23 16.09
C LYS A 187 -15.10 28.60 15.59
N ARG A 188 -16.04 29.53 15.38
CA ARG A 188 -15.67 30.94 15.32
C ARG A 188 -15.22 31.34 16.73
N PRO A 189 -14.14 32.12 16.89
CA PRO A 189 -13.84 32.72 18.18
C PRO A 189 -15.07 33.47 18.69
N ALA A 190 -15.38 33.34 19.97
CA ALA A 190 -16.33 34.24 20.61
C ALA A 190 -15.77 35.67 20.50
N GLU A 191 -16.62 36.61 20.06
CA GLU A 191 -16.32 38.05 20.07
C GLU A 191 -15.98 38.55 21.47
#